data_AF-A0A3D0Y297-F1
#
_entry.id   AF-A0A3D0Y297-F1
#
_cell.length_a   1.000
_cell.length_b   1.000
_cell.length_c   1.000
_cell.angle_alpha   90.00
_cell.angle_beta   90.00
_cell.angle_gamma   90.00
#
_symmetry.space_group_name_H-M   'P 1'
#
loop_
_entity.id
_entity.type
_entity.pdbx_description
1 polymer ?
#
loop_
_entity_poly.entity_id
_entity_poly.type
_entity_poly.pdbx_seq_one_letter_code
_entity_poly.pdbx_strand_id
1 'polypeptide(L)'
;MLIGEIGDINRFDSYEQIRRYAGLNLVENSSGKHQGKTTISKRGRSLLRSILYRIAFVMVGKNKEMKKLYKYLTTRKENQLKKKQAIVAIIGKILQIIYAVVTKNEKYKATRVFTQERIEQLKVA
;
A
#
# COMPACT_ATOMS: atom_id res chain seq x y z
N MET A 1 -3.89 17.83 -2.75
CA MET A 1 -4.96 17.36 -3.65
C MET A 1 -5.05 15.82 -3.65
N LEU A 2 -5.25 15.18 -2.49
CA LEU A 2 -5.55 13.73 -2.41
C LEU A 2 -7.05 13.53 -2.21
N ILE A 3 -7.65 14.29 -1.29
CA ILE A 3 -9.10 14.34 -1.08
C ILE A 3 -9.83 14.77 -2.36
N GLY A 4 -9.28 15.71 -3.14
CA GLY A 4 -9.87 16.10 -4.43
C GLY A 4 -9.87 15.01 -5.50
N GLU A 5 -8.94 14.05 -5.44
CA GLU A 5 -8.86 12.93 -6.39
C GLU A 5 -9.63 11.69 -5.93
N ILE A 6 -9.63 11.42 -4.62
CA ILE A 6 -10.33 10.29 -4.02
C ILE A 6 -11.82 10.62 -3.83
N GLY A 7 -12.17 11.89 -3.63
CA GLY A 7 -13.47 12.33 -3.16
C GLY A 7 -13.65 12.00 -1.67
N ASP A 8 -14.91 11.82 -1.27
CA ASP A 8 -15.24 11.30 0.06
C ASP A 8 -14.69 9.87 0.21
N ILE A 9 -13.94 9.61 1.28
CA ILE A 9 -13.38 8.30 1.60
C ILE A 9 -14.48 7.37 2.15
N ASN A 10 -15.53 7.93 2.75
CA ASN A 10 -16.64 7.16 3.33
C ASN A 10 -17.53 6.50 2.27
N ARG A 11 -17.40 6.88 0.99
CA ARG A 11 -18.11 6.20 -0.12
C ARG A 11 -17.56 4.82 -0.45
N PHE A 12 -16.45 4.43 0.17
CA PHE A 12 -15.81 3.14 -0.04
C PHE A 12 -16.05 2.23 1.16
N ASP A 13 -16.47 0.99 0.90
CA ASP A 13 -16.70 -0.02 1.96
C ASP A 13 -15.38 -0.59 2.52
N SER A 14 -14.28 -0.39 1.79
CA SER A 14 -12.95 -0.81 2.25
C SER A 14 -11.80 -0.06 1.58
N TYR A 15 -10.65 -0.06 2.25
CA TYR A 15 -9.39 0.46 1.68
C TYR A 15 -8.97 -0.27 0.39
N GLU A 16 -9.42 -1.51 0.18
CA GLU A 16 -9.15 -2.28 -1.04
C GLU A 16 -9.86 -1.69 -2.26
N GLN A 17 -11.07 -1.16 -2.08
CA GLN A 17 -11.78 -0.46 -3.16
C GLN A 17 -11.01 0.80 -3.58
N ILE A 18 -10.47 1.57 -2.63
CA ILE A 18 -9.62 2.73 -2.93
C ILE A 18 -8.35 2.30 -3.69
N ARG A 19 -7.74 1.18 -3.27
CA ARG A 19 -6.56 0.61 -3.94
C ARG A 19 -6.87 0.17 -5.37
N ARG A 20 -8.03 -0.46 -5.61
CA ARG A 20 -8.53 -0.82 -6.94
C ARG A 20 -8.83 0.43 -7.77
N TYR A 21 -9.43 1.45 -7.18
CA TYR A 21 -9.72 2.74 -7.82
C TYR A 21 -8.45 3.45 -8.31
N ALA A 22 -7.34 3.31 -7.57
CA ALA A 22 -6.02 3.79 -7.97
C ALA A 22 -5.30 2.87 -9.00
N GLY A 23 -5.90 1.75 -9.41
CA GLY A 23 -5.30 0.78 -10.33
C GLY A 23 -4.10 0.03 -9.75
N LEU A 24 -4.05 -0.14 -8.42
CA LEU A 24 -2.95 -0.78 -7.68
C LEU A 24 -3.27 -2.24 -7.28
N ASN A 25 -4.38 -2.79 -7.77
CA ASN A 25 -4.72 -4.21 -7.65
C ASN A 25 -3.80 -5.05 -8.56
N LEU A 26 -3.53 -6.28 -8.11
CA LEU A 26 -2.76 -7.24 -8.88
C LEU A 26 -3.68 -7.87 -9.94
N VAL A 27 -3.13 -8.08 -11.13
CA VAL A 27 -3.79 -8.70 -12.28
C VAL A 27 -2.81 -9.69 -12.90
N GLU A 28 -3.31 -10.87 -13.21
CA GLU A 28 -2.58 -11.89 -13.94
C GLU A 28 -2.58 -11.55 -15.43
N ASN A 29 -1.41 -11.63 -16.05
CA ASN A 29 -1.26 -11.37 -17.48
C ASN A 29 -1.16 -12.71 -18.22
N SER A 30 -2.28 -13.42 -18.29
CA SER A 30 -2.34 -14.75 -18.90
C SER A 30 -3.12 -14.68 -20.21
N SER A 31 -2.50 -15.12 -21.30
CA SER A 31 -3.22 -15.52 -22.51
C SER A 31 -3.33 -17.04 -22.53
N GLY A 32 -4.31 -17.63 -23.23
CA GLY A 32 -4.56 -19.08 -23.16
C GLY A 32 -3.35 -20.00 -23.41
N LYS A 33 -2.23 -19.48 -23.95
CA LYS A 33 -0.97 -20.20 -24.16
C LYS A 33 0.21 -19.69 -23.31
N HIS A 34 0.05 -18.61 -22.55
CA HIS A 34 1.14 -17.98 -21.81
C HIS A 34 0.68 -17.45 -20.45
N GLN A 35 1.32 -17.89 -19.37
CA GLN A 35 1.14 -17.32 -18.03
C GLN A 35 2.25 -16.31 -17.76
N GLY A 36 1.90 -15.02 -17.89
CA GLY A 36 2.81 -13.91 -17.60
C GLY A 36 2.87 -13.58 -16.11
N LYS A 37 3.85 -12.75 -15.75
CA LYS A 37 4.02 -12.30 -14.35
C LYS A 37 2.83 -11.46 -13.91
N THR A 38 2.37 -11.66 -12.67
CA THR A 38 1.37 -10.82 -12.04
C THR A 38 1.88 -9.38 -11.94
N THR A 39 1.10 -8.43 -12.45
CA THR A 39 1.46 -7.00 -12.41
C THR A 39 0.34 -6.18 -11.79
N ILE A 40 0.62 -4.93 -11.44
CA ILE A 40 -0.46 -4.01 -11.10
C ILE A 40 -1.29 -3.71 -12.34
N SER A 41 -2.61 -3.62 -12.17
CA SER A 41 -3.55 -3.36 -13.27
C SER A 41 -3.22 -2.10 -14.05
N LYS A 42 -2.86 -1.02 -13.35
CA LYS A 42 -2.77 0.35 -13.87
C LYS A 42 -4.09 0.89 -14.47
N ARG A 43 -5.17 0.09 -14.51
CA ARG A 43 -6.52 0.52 -14.88
C ARG A 43 -7.16 1.19 -13.66
N GLY A 44 -7.16 2.51 -13.65
CA GLY A 44 -7.63 3.35 -12.54
C GLY A 44 -7.11 4.78 -12.69
N ARG A 45 -7.30 5.60 -11.66
CA ARG A 45 -6.87 7.01 -11.70
C ARG A 45 -5.34 7.13 -11.68
N SER A 46 -4.76 7.50 -12.82
CA SER A 46 -3.31 7.66 -12.99
C SER A 46 -2.73 8.76 -12.09
N LEU A 47 -3.44 9.88 -11.93
CA LEU A 47 -3.06 10.99 -11.07
C LEU A 47 -3.08 10.57 -9.59
N LEU A 48 -4.17 9.94 -9.14
CA LEU A 48 -4.27 9.38 -7.78
C LEU A 48 -3.10 8.43 -7.48
N ARG A 49 -2.79 7.53 -8.42
CA ARG A 49 -1.64 6.62 -8.29
C ARG A 49 -0.32 7.38 -8.15
N SER A 50 -0.09 8.42 -8.95
CA SER A 50 1.12 9.25 -8.86
C SER A 50 1.25 9.93 -7.50
N ILE A 51 0.16 10.51 -6.99
CA ILE A 51 0.09 11.17 -5.69
C ILE A 51 0.38 10.17 -4.56
N LEU A 52 -0.25 8.99 -4.58
CA LEU A 52 -0.02 7.93 -3.61
C LEU A 52 1.44 7.47 -3.59
N TYR A 53 2.07 7.35 -4.76
CA TYR A 53 3.49 7.04 -4.87
C TYR A 53 4.37 8.11 -4.21
N ARG A 54 4.08 9.39 -4.44
CA ARG A 54 4.81 10.51 -3.83
C ARG A 54 4.66 10.53 -2.31
N ILE A 55 3.44 10.30 -1.82
CA ILE A 55 3.16 10.20 -0.38
C ILE A 55 3.94 9.03 0.24
N ALA A 56 3.87 7.85 -0.36
CA ALA A 56 4.60 6.68 0.15
C ALA A 56 6.11 6.92 0.19
N PHE A 57 6.67 7.57 -0.84
CA PHE A 57 8.08 7.92 -0.86
C PHE A 57 8.49 8.84 0.30
N VAL A 58 7.71 9.90 0.55
CA VAL A 58 7.95 10.82 1.68
C VAL A 58 7.77 10.11 3.02
N MET A 59 6.75 9.27 3.15
CA MET A 59 6.48 8.51 4.38
C MET A 59 7.60 7.54 4.72
N VAL A 60 8.17 6.84 3.74
CA VAL A 60 9.34 5.96 3.96
C VAL A 60 10.56 6.75 4.44
N GLY A 61 10.72 7.99 4.00
CA GLY A 61 11.82 8.85 4.45
C GLY A 61 11.63 9.40 5.87
N LYS A 62 10.39 9.77 6.24
CA LYS A 62 10.11 10.51 7.48
C LYS A 62 9.55 9.66 8.63
N ASN A 63 8.83 8.59 8.33
CA ASN A 63 8.14 7.77 9.34
C ASN A 63 8.95 6.48 9.63
N LYS A 64 9.29 6.26 10.91
CA LYS A 64 10.14 5.14 11.34
C LYS A 64 9.50 3.79 11.04
N GLU A 65 8.19 3.66 11.23
CA GLU A 65 7.43 2.43 10.99
C GLU A 65 7.42 2.08 9.50
N MET A 66 7.07 3.03 8.63
CA MET A 66 7.08 2.84 7.17
C MET A 66 8.49 2.53 6.66
N LYS A 67 9.53 3.16 7.22
CA LYS A 67 10.93 2.85 6.91
C LYS A 67 11.30 1.42 7.30
N LYS A 68 10.90 0.98 8.51
CA LYS A 68 11.15 -0.40 8.98
C LYS A 68 10.45 -1.42 8.09
N LEU A 69 9.19 -1.15 7.74
CA LEU A 69 8.42 -1.97 6.81
C LEU A 69 9.08 -2.04 5.42
N TYR A 70 9.49 -0.90 4.87
CA TYR A 70 10.18 -0.85 3.59
C TYR A 70 11.45 -1.71 3.60
N LYS A 71 12.30 -1.53 4.62
CA LYS A 71 13.54 -2.29 4.77
C LYS A 71 13.24 -3.78 4.78
N TYR A 72 12.35 -4.23 5.67
CA TYR A 72 11.93 -5.63 5.76
C TYR A 72 11.45 -6.21 4.42
N LEU A 73 10.57 -5.51 3.70
CA LEU A 73 10.06 -5.96 2.40
C LEU A 73 11.15 -6.11 1.34
N THR A 74 12.21 -5.29 1.43
CA THR A 74 13.34 -5.31 0.50
C THR A 74 14.49 -6.22 0.93
N THR A 75 14.55 -6.69 2.19
CA THR A 75 15.65 -7.50 2.73
C THR A 75 15.24 -8.89 3.20
N ARG A 76 13.94 -9.20 3.24
CA ARG A 76 13.44 -10.53 3.62
C ARG A 76 13.98 -11.61 2.67
N LYS A 77 14.34 -12.77 3.24
CA LYS A 77 14.87 -13.92 2.50
C LYS A 77 13.83 -14.51 1.55
N GLU A 78 12.59 -14.64 2.02
CA GLU A 78 11.49 -15.18 1.22
C GLU A 78 10.68 -14.06 0.54
N ASN A 79 10.42 -14.23 -0.76
CA ASN A 79 9.63 -13.30 -1.56
C ASN A 79 10.15 -11.84 -1.50
N GLN A 80 11.46 -11.65 -1.59
CA GLN A 80 12.08 -10.32 -1.58
C GLN A 80 11.46 -9.41 -2.63
N LEU A 81 10.95 -8.24 -2.22
CA LEU A 81 10.32 -7.30 -3.14
C LEU A 81 11.36 -6.36 -3.74
N LYS A 82 11.21 -6.07 -5.04
CA LYS A 82 11.94 -4.98 -5.67
C LYS A 82 11.52 -3.65 -5.06
N LYS A 83 12.42 -2.65 -5.06
CA LYS A 83 12.17 -1.31 -4.49
C LYS A 83 10.79 -0.72 -4.89
N LYS A 84 10.44 -0.77 -6.17
CA LYS A 84 9.13 -0.29 -6.67
C LYS A 84 7.94 -1.09 -6.12
N GLN A 85 8.07 -2.41 -6.00
CA GLN A 85 7.02 -3.27 -5.44
C GLN A 85 6.84 -3.03 -3.94
N ALA A 86 7.94 -2.82 -3.21
CA ALA A 86 7.89 -2.47 -1.80
C ALA A 86 7.16 -1.13 -1.56
N ILE A 87 7.38 -0.12 -2.42
CA ILE A 87 6.61 1.13 -2.37
C ILE A 87 5.11 0.88 -2.60
N VAL A 88 4.72 0.05 -3.56
CA VAL A 88 3.29 -0.29 -3.78
C VAL A 88 2.67 -0.96 -2.55
N ALA A 89 3.39 -1.88 -1.92
CA ALA A 89 2.92 -2.51 -0.68
C ALA A 89 2.72 -1.49 0.45
N ILE A 90 3.63 -0.50 0.55
CA ILE A 90 3.51 0.60 1.51
C ILE A 90 2.34 1.52 1.19
N ILE A 91 2.06 1.82 -0.08
CA ILE A 91 0.85 2.54 -0.47
C ILE A 91 -0.39 1.82 0.06
N GLY A 92 -0.48 0.51 -0.12
CA GLY A 92 -1.58 -0.29 0.42
C GLY A 92 -1.72 -0.13 1.94
N LYS A 93 -0.58 -0.09 2.65
CA LYS A 93 -0.58 0.10 4.10
C LYS A 93 -1.01 1.50 4.52
N ILE A 94 -0.57 2.53 3.81
CA ILE A 94 -0.97 3.92 4.03
C ILE A 94 -2.47 4.08 3.79
N LEU A 95 -3.00 3.49 2.71
CA LEU A 95 -4.44 3.52 2.43
C LEU A 95 -5.25 2.86 3.53
N GLN A 96 -4.79 1.73 4.07
CA GLN A 96 -5.43 1.06 5.21
C GLN A 96 -5.46 1.96 6.45
N ILE A 97 -4.35 2.65 6.76
CA ILE A 97 -4.26 3.58 7.89
C ILE A 97 -5.20 4.76 7.70
N ILE A 98 -5.17 5.40 6.52
CA ILE A 98 -6.03 6.54 6.19
C ILE A 98 -7.51 6.14 6.33
N TYR A 99 -7.90 5.01 5.74
CA TYR A 99 -9.27 4.51 5.81
C TYR A 99 -9.70 4.27 7.25
N ALA A 100 -8.87 3.63 8.07
CA ALA A 100 -9.18 3.36 9.47
C ALA A 100 -9.29 4.63 10.32
N VAL A 101 -8.44 5.63 10.10
CA VAL A 101 -8.48 6.91 10.81
C VAL A 101 -9.75 7.69 10.47
N VAL A 102 -10.13 7.73 9.18
CA VAL A 102 -11.32 8.46 8.72
C VAL A 102 -12.59 7.77 9.22
N THR A 103 -12.71 6.46 9.04
CA THR A 103 -13.94 5.71 9.40
C THR A 103 -14.15 5.58 10.90
N LYS A 104 -13.09 5.40 11.68
CA LYS A 104 -13.19 5.28 13.15
C LYS A 104 -13.14 6.61 13.87
N ASN A 105 -12.84 7.70 13.16
CA ASN A 105 -12.61 9.03 13.73
C ASN A 105 -11.61 9.02 14.90
N GLU A 106 -10.60 8.15 14.83
CA GLU A 106 -9.59 8.00 15.88
C GLU A 106 -8.24 8.55 15.41
N LYS A 107 -7.50 9.19 16.33
CA LYS A 107 -6.14 9.66 16.04
C LYS A 107 -5.23 8.49 15.67
N TYR A 108 -4.31 8.74 14.73
CA TYR A 108 -3.29 7.78 14.34
C TYR A 108 -2.49 7.29 15.56
N LYS A 109 -2.43 5.97 15.75
CA LYS A 109 -1.63 5.31 16.78
C LYS A 109 -0.60 4.41 16.10
N ALA A 110 0.68 4.69 16.31
CA ALA A 110 1.79 3.93 15.72
C ALA A 110 1.75 2.43 16.06
N THR A 111 1.22 2.08 17.24
CA THR A 111 1.06 0.69 17.68
C THR A 111 0.14 -0.14 16.78
N ARG A 112 -0.81 0.51 16.09
CA ARG A 112 -1.77 -0.17 15.19
C ARG A 112 -1.28 -0.27 13.74
N VAL A 113 -0.07 0.21 13.47
CA VAL A 113 0.52 0.12 12.13
C VAL A 113 0.79 -1.32 11.76
N PHE A 114 1.25 -2.17 12.67
CA PHE A 114 1.55 -3.57 12.37
C PHE A 114 0.54 -4.50 13.04
N THR A 115 0.18 -5.58 12.34
CA THR A 115 -0.47 -6.73 12.98
C THR A 115 0.53 -7.44 13.88
N GLN A 116 0.07 -8.20 14.87
CA GLN A 116 0.99 -8.93 15.77
C GLN A 116 1.93 -9.86 15.00
N GLU A 117 1.39 -10.60 14.03
CA GLU A 117 2.18 -11.43 13.10
C GLU A 117 3.30 -10.63 12.41
N ARG A 118 3.00 -9.41 11.97
CA ARG A 118 3.99 -8.55 11.32
C ARG A 118 5.04 -8.04 12.31
N ILE A 119 4.66 -7.78 13.56
CA ILE A 119 5.62 -7.39 14.61
C ILE A 119 6.62 -8.53 14.83
N GLU A 120 6.15 -9.78 14.91
CA GLU A 120 7.02 -10.95 15.04
C GLU A 120 7.95 -11.11 13.83
N GLN A 121 7.42 -11.01 12.61
CA GLN A 121 8.24 -11.02 11.39
C GLN A 121 9.32 -9.92 11.36
N LEU A 122 9.04 -8.77 11.97
CA LEU A 122 9.97 -7.63 12.07
C LEU A 122 10.97 -7.73 13.24
N LYS A 123 10.83 -8.71 14.13
CA LYS A 123 11.82 -9.05 15.16
C LYS A 123 12.82 -10.10 14.65
N VAL A 124 12.34 -11.01 13.80
CA VAL A 124 13.12 -12.13 13.23
C VAL A 124 14.01 -11.70 12.05
N ALA A 125 13.74 -10.56 11.44
CA ALA A 125 14.45 -10.04 10.26
C ALA A 125 15.43 -8.91 10.57
#